data_AF-A0A2P7SKR8-F1
#
_entry.id   AF-A0A2P7SKR8-F1
#
_cell.length_a   1.000
_cell.length_b   1.000
_cell.length_c   1.000
_cell.angle_alpha   90.00
_cell.angle_beta   90.00
_cell.angle_gamma   90.00
#
_symmetry.space_group_name_H-M   'P 1'
#
loop_
_entity.id
_entity.type
_entity.pdbx_description
1 polymer ?
#
loop_
_entity_poly.entity_id
_entity_poly.type
_entity_poly.pdbx_seq_one_letter_code
_entity_poly.pdbx_strand_id
1 'polypeptide(L)' 'MKAFITAVVIAIIIAIAGLFGLAAIQKPVYQAFATSSTRVGNPGHNLIGNAWKDTASAHPQVG' A
#
# COMPACT_ATOMS: atom_id res chain seq x y z
N MET A 1 38.85 16.19 27.61
CA MET A 1 37.64 15.43 28.01
C MET A 1 36.34 16.22 27.84
N LYS A 2 36.28 17.52 28.18
CA LYS A 2 35.06 18.33 28.03
C LYS A 2 34.39 18.23 26.65
N ALA A 3 35.14 18.44 25.57
CA ALA A 3 34.62 18.35 24.20
C ALA A 3 34.07 16.96 23.83
N PHE A 4 34.69 15.89 24.33
CA PHE A 4 34.21 14.53 24.11
C PHE A 4 32.86 14.29 24.80
N ILE A 5 32.75 14.72 26.07
CA ILE A 5 31.49 14.62 26.82
C ILE A 5 30.40 15.45 26.12
N THR A 6 30.73 16.66 25.64
CA THR A 6 29.78 17.49 24.88
C THR A 6 29.30 16.78 23.61
N ALA A 7 30.20 16.14 22.85
CA ALA A 7 29.84 15.41 21.65
C ALA A 7 28.89 14.23 21.95
N VAL A 8 29.15 13.49 23.03
CA VAL A 8 28.28 12.38 23.48
C VAL A 8 26.88 12.90 23.84
N VAL A 9 26.80 14.01 24.58
CA VAL A 9 25.50 14.61 24.94
C VAL A 9 24.73 15.05 23.69
N ILE A 10 25.39 15.70 22.74
CA ILE A 10 24.76 16.13 21.47
C ILE A 10 24.25 14.93 20.67
N ALA A 11 25.04 13.85 20.58
CA ALA A 11 24.64 12.64 19.88
C ALA A 11 23.37 12.01 20.50
N ILE A 12 23.27 11.97 21.83
CA ILE A 12 22.07 11.50 22.54
C ILE A 12 20.86 12.37 22.21
N ILE A 13 21.03 13.70 22.22
CA ILE A 13 19.95 14.64 21.88
C ILE A 13 19.45 14.40 20.45
N ILE A 14 20.36 14.23 19.49
CA ILE A 14 19.99 13.96 18.09
C ILE A 14 19.26 12.61 17.95
N ALA A 15 19.70 11.58 18.66
CA ALA A 15 19.03 10.27 18.64
C ALA A 15 17.59 10.36 19.17
N ILE A 16 17.39 11.08 20.28
CA ILE A 16 16.06 11.33 20.86
C ILE A 16 15.20 12.12 19.87
N ALA A 17 15.73 13.20 19.29
CA ALA A 17 15.03 14.00 18.30
C ALA A 17 14.63 13.19 17.06
N GLY A 18 15.52 12.31 16.58
CA GLY A 18 15.23 11.39 15.48
C GLY A 18 14.11 10.40 15.80
N LEU A 19 14.11 9.81 17.01
CA LEU A 19 13.10 8.86 17.45
C LEU A 19 11.68 9.47 17.42
N PHE A 20 11.52 10.68 17.95
CA PHE A 20 10.22 11.35 18.01
C PHE A 20 9.85 12.08 16.71
N GLY A 21 10.83 12.67 16.02
CA GLY A 21 10.61 13.44 14.80
C GLY A 21 10.30 12.57 13.59
N LEU A 22 10.95 11.40 13.46
CA LEU A 22 10.76 10.53 12.32
C LEU A 22 9.34 9.95 12.26
N ALA A 23 8.77 9.60 13.42
CA ALA A 23 7.39 9.10 13.51
C ALA A 23 6.35 10.14 13.07
N ALA A 24 6.62 11.44 13.26
CA ALA A 24 5.72 12.51 12.85
C ALA A 24 5.71 12.77 11.33
N ILE A 25 6.80 12.40 10.64
CA ILE A 25 6.97 12.66 9.19
C ILE A 25 6.59 11.44 8.36
N GLN A 26 6.74 10.23 8.91
CA GLN A 26 6.43 8.98 8.21
C GLN A 26 4.91 8.81 8.01
N LYS A 27 4.48 8.69 6.75
CA LYS A 27 3.13 8.22 6.40
C LYS A 27 3.14 6.70 6.25
N PRO A 28 2.21 5.97 6.89
CA PRO A 28 2.15 4.53 6.75
C PRO A 28 1.75 4.14 5.31
N VAL A 29 2.27 3.01 4.84
CA VAL A 29 2.14 2.54 3.43
C VAL A 29 0.68 2.47 2.99
N TYR A 30 -0.23 2.02 3.85
CA TYR A 30 -1.66 1.97 3.53
C TYR A 30 -2.27 3.34 3.26
N GLN A 31 -1.71 4.41 3.83
CA GLN A 31 -2.19 5.79 3.65
C GLN A 31 -1.49 6.47 2.46
N ALA A 32 -0.22 6.15 2.20
CA ALA A 32 0.53 6.70 1.07
C ALA A 32 0.11 6.09 -0.28
N PHE A 33 -0.27 4.81 -0.28
CA PHE A 33 -0.63 4.07 -1.50
C PHE A 33 -2.10 3.64 -1.53
N ALA A 34 -2.94 4.22 -0.67
CA ALA A 34 -4.40 4.14 -0.86
C ALA A 34 -4.75 4.87 -2.17
N THR A 35 -4.75 4.11 -3.27
CA THR A 35 -5.41 4.55 -4.49
C THR A 35 -6.91 4.49 -4.23
N SER A 36 -7.67 5.40 -4.86
CA SER A 36 -9.13 5.28 -4.88
C SER A 36 -9.47 3.98 -5.60
N SER A 37 -9.65 2.91 -4.84
CA SER A 37 -10.11 1.64 -5.36
C SER A 37 -11.52 1.89 -5.91
N THR A 38 -11.69 1.70 -7.21
CA THR A 38 -13.01 1.42 -7.76
C THR A 38 -13.48 0.17 -7.03
N ARG A 39 -14.45 0.33 -6.10
CA ARG A 39 -15.21 -0.82 -5.62
C ARG A 39 -15.75 -1.48 -6.87
N VAL A 40 -15.22 -2.65 -7.20
CA VAL A 40 -15.82 -3.55 -8.18
C VAL A 40 -17.10 -4.11 -7.54
N GLY A 41 -18.06 -3.21 -7.28
CA GLY A 41 -19.40 -3.53 -6.78
C GLY A 41 -20.22 -4.30 -7.80
N ASN A 42 -19.63 -4.62 -8.95
CA ASN A 42 -20.17 -5.54 -9.94
C ASN A 42 -19.06 -6.47 -10.47
N PRO A 43 -18.60 -7.46 -9.68
CA PRO A 43 -17.53 -8.37 -10.08
C PRO A 43 -17.89 -9.23 -11.29
N GLY A 44 -19.19 -9.34 -11.63
CA GLY A 44 -19.70 -10.16 -12.72
C GLY A 44 -19.34 -9.69 -14.14
N HIS A 45 -18.86 -8.46 -14.33
CA HIS A 45 -18.45 -7.95 -15.65
C HIS A 45 -16.92 -7.83 -15.82
N ASN A 46 -16.14 -8.02 -14.75
CA ASN A 46 -14.70 -7.71 -14.75
C ASN A 46 -13.78 -8.91 -15.01
N LEU A 47 -14.33 -10.12 -15.13
CA LEU A 47 -13.53 -11.32 -15.39
C LEU A 47 -13.76 -11.90 -16.78
N ILE A 48 -14.91 -11.62 -17.38
CA ILE A 48 -15.31 -12.08 -18.72
C ILE A 48 -16.51 -11.22 -19.11
N GLY A 49 -16.39 -10.43 -20.19
CA GLY A 49 -17.53 -9.68 -20.73
C GLY A 49 -18.67 -10.61 -21.16
N ASN A 50 -19.85 -10.05 -21.45
CA ASN A 50 -21.06 -10.80 -21.82
C ASN A 50 -20.86 -11.87 -22.91
N ALA A 51 -19.81 -11.71 -23.74
CA ALA A 51 -19.41 -12.66 -24.78
C ALA A 51 -19.13 -14.09 -24.27
N TRP A 52 -18.84 -14.31 -22.98
CA TRP A 52 -18.61 -15.67 -22.47
C TRP A 52 -19.91 -16.48 -22.27
N LYS A 53 -21.07 -15.81 -22.14
CA LYS A 53 -22.37 -16.50 -22.14
C LYS A 53 -22.77 -16.99 -23.53
N ASP A 54 -22.27 -16.32 -24.58
CA ASP A 54 -22.64 -16.64 -25.96
C ASP A 54 -21.90 -17.88 -26.48
N THR A 55 -20.69 -18.16 -26.00
CA THR A 55 -19.91 -19.36 -26.38
C THR A 55 -20.31 -20.60 -25.58
N ALA A 56 -20.77 -20.45 -24.33
CA ALA A 56 -21.28 -21.59 -23.54
C ALA A 56 -22.54 -22.23 -24.16
N SER A 57 -23.33 -21.45 -24.89
CA SER A 57 -24.51 -21.92 -25.64
C SER A 57 -24.17 -22.49 -27.02
N ALA A 58 -22.91 -22.32 -27.46
CA ALA A 58 -22.43 -22.72 -28.77
C ALA A 58 -21.66 -24.06 -28.76
N HIS A 59 -21.75 -24.84 -27.68
CA HIS A 59 -21.31 -26.24 -27.73
C HIS A 59 -22.29 -27.03 -28.62
N PRO A 60 -21.87 -27.53 -29.79
CA PRO A 60 -22.70 -28.44 -30.56
C PRO A 60 -22.87 -29.70 -29.71
N GLN A 61 -24.12 -30.03 -29.40
CA GLN A 61 -24.49 -31.36 -28.93
C GLN A 61 -24.17 -32.31 -30.10
N VAL A 62 -22.95 -32.84 -30.12
CA VAL A 62 -22.57 -33.95 -31.00
C VAL A 62 -23.40 -35.15 -30.57
N GLY A 63 -24.39 -35.47 -31.40
CA GLY A 63 -25.15 -36.72 -31.33
C GLY A 63 -24.34 -37.93 -31.77
#